data_AF-A0A1M3P1P4-F1
#
_entry.id   AF-A0A1M3P1P4-F1
#
_cell.length_a   1.000
_cell.length_b   1.000
_cell.length_c   1.000
_cell.angle_alpha   90.00
_cell.angle_beta   90.00
_cell.angle_gamma   90.00
#
_symmetry.space_group_name_H-M   'P 1'
#
loop_
_entity.id
_entity.type
_entity.pdbx_description
1 polymer ?
#
loop_
_entity_poly.entity_id
_entity_poly.type
_entity_poly.pdbx_seq_one_letter_code
_entity_poly.pdbx_strand_id
1 'polypeptide(L)'
;MHELLARAMQGVDPDAPDAFWQVFLNLWAMVPWAALFWWNLLFVAVGAVLGWWRGRLWEGVLWAWVLGPIGWIVLLLRPRGGPPAAPPPLPR
;
A
#
# COMPACT_ATOMS: atom_id res chain seq x y z
N MET A 1 0.52 -24.40 12.32
CA MET A 1 1.38 -24.80 11.17
C MET A 1 0.89 -26.06 10.48
N HIS A 2 0.53 -27.12 11.21
CA HIS A 2 -0.02 -28.35 10.62
C HIS A 2 -1.40 -28.17 9.96
N GLU A 3 -2.26 -27.27 10.46
CA GLU A 3 -3.56 -27.00 9.83
C GLU A 3 -3.47 -26.31 8.47
N LEU A 4 -2.51 -25.39 8.30
CA LEU A 4 -2.26 -24.73 7.01
C LEU A 4 -1.73 -25.74 5.98
N LEU A 5 -0.87 -26.68 6.40
CA LEU A 5 -0.41 -27.77 5.55
C LEU A 5 -1.52 -28.76 5.21
N ALA A 6 -2.34 -29.16 6.20
CA ALA A 6 -3.46 -30.07 6.01
C ALA A 6 -4.53 -29.48 5.06
N ARG A 7 -4.76 -28.17 5.14
CA ARG A 7 -5.69 -27.46 4.27
C ARG A 7 -5.11 -27.18 2.88
N ALA A 8 -3.79 -27.06 2.75
CA ALA A 8 -3.12 -26.98 1.45
C ALA A 8 -3.13 -28.32 0.69
N MET A 9 -3.04 -29.46 1.40
CA MET A 9 -3.12 -30.80 0.81
C MET A 9 -4.55 -31.38 0.71
N GLN A 10 -5.56 -30.64 1.16
CA GLN A 10 -6.94 -31.13 1.11
C GLN A 10 -7.43 -31.20 -0.35
N GLY A 11 -7.52 -32.42 -0.89
CA GLY A 11 -7.99 -32.69 -2.25
C GLY A 11 -6.90 -32.68 -3.33
N VAL A 12 -5.62 -32.61 -2.96
CA VAL A 12 -4.50 -32.69 -3.91
C VAL A 12 -4.10 -34.15 -4.07
N ASP A 13 -4.29 -34.69 -5.26
CA ASP A 13 -3.77 -36.00 -5.66
C ASP A 13 -2.32 -35.82 -6.13
N PRO A 14 -1.31 -36.32 -5.39
CA PRO A 14 0.10 -36.05 -5.68
C PRO A 14 0.58 -36.61 -7.02
N ASP A 15 -0.16 -37.54 -7.63
CA ASP A 15 0.14 -38.13 -8.93
C ASP A 15 -0.58 -37.45 -10.11
N ALA A 16 -1.39 -36.41 -9.86
CA ALA A 16 -2.06 -35.65 -10.91
C ALA A 16 -1.14 -34.58 -11.52
N PRO A 17 -1.06 -34.44 -12.86
CA PRO A 17 -0.21 -33.44 -13.52
C PRO A 17 -0.59 -31.98 -13.17
N ASP A 18 -1.81 -31.75 -12.69
CA ASP A 18 -2.32 -30.44 -12.29
C ASP A 18 -2.17 -30.14 -10.78
N ALA A 19 -1.54 -31.03 -10.00
CA ALA A 19 -1.37 -30.88 -8.56
C ALA A 19 -0.65 -29.57 -8.18
N PHE A 20 0.32 -29.13 -8.98
CA PHE A 20 1.01 -27.85 -8.79
C PHE A 20 0.04 -26.67 -8.81
N TRP A 21 -0.89 -26.63 -9.78
CA TRP A 21 -1.84 -25.53 -9.90
C TRP A 21 -2.87 -25.53 -8.77
N GLN A 22 -3.31 -26.71 -8.32
CA GLN A 22 -4.24 -26.82 -7.20
C GLN A 22 -3.61 -26.33 -5.89
N VAL A 23 -2.36 -26.72 -5.61
CA VAL A 23 -1.62 -26.24 -4.44
C VAL A 23 -1.41 -24.72 -4.52
N PHE A 24 -1.03 -24.20 -5.69
CA PHE A 24 -0.87 -22.77 -5.90
C PHE A 24 -2.18 -22.00 -5.64
N LEU A 25 -3.31 -22.47 -6.19
CA LEU A 25 -4.61 -21.83 -6.00
C LEU A 25 -5.09 -21.92 -4.55
N ASN A 26 -4.85 -23.03 -3.85
CA ASN A 26 -5.16 -23.15 -2.42
C ASN A 26 -4.32 -22.19 -1.57
N LEU A 27 -3.02 -22.08 -1.84
CA LEU A 27 -2.15 -21.10 -1.17
C LEU A 27 -2.58 -19.67 -1.48
N TRP A 28 -2.92 -19.39 -2.74
CA TRP A 28 -3.46 -18.09 -3.15
C TRP A 28 -4.76 -17.80 -2.40
N ALA A 29 -5.69 -18.74 -2.28
CA ALA A 29 -6.95 -18.54 -1.55
C ALA A 29 -6.75 -18.35 -0.03
N MET A 30 -5.67 -18.88 0.54
CA MET A 30 -5.32 -18.66 1.96
C MET A 30 -4.80 -17.24 2.24
N VAL A 31 -4.22 -16.58 1.25
CA VAL A 31 -3.79 -15.20 1.42
C VAL A 31 -5.03 -14.32 1.56
N PRO A 32 -5.12 -13.47 2.59
CA PRO A 32 -6.29 -12.63 2.82
C PRO A 32 -6.28 -11.43 1.86
N TRP A 33 -6.43 -11.68 0.56
CA TRP A 33 -6.36 -10.68 -0.51
C TRP A 33 -7.31 -9.51 -0.30
N ALA A 34 -8.54 -9.80 0.13
CA ALA A 34 -9.51 -8.77 0.46
C ALA A 34 -8.99 -7.84 1.57
N ALA A 35 -8.43 -8.40 2.64
CA ALA A 35 -7.88 -7.61 3.72
C ALA A 35 -6.66 -6.80 3.26
N LEU A 36 -5.74 -7.40 2.52
CA LEU A 36 -4.56 -6.70 1.97
C LEU A 36 -4.97 -5.54 1.05
N PHE A 37 -5.98 -5.76 0.21
CA PHE A 37 -6.53 -4.74 -0.68
C PHE A 37 -7.16 -3.60 0.11
N TRP A 38 -8.02 -3.90 1.08
CA TRP A 38 -8.65 -2.88 1.93
C TRP A 38 -7.64 -2.12 2.80
N TRP A 39 -6.62 -2.80 3.33
CA TRP A 39 -5.53 -2.15 4.05
C TRP A 39 -4.72 -1.21 3.16
N ASN A 40 -4.41 -1.63 1.92
CA ASN A 40 -3.75 -0.76 0.95
C ASN A 40 -4.62 0.46 0.64
N LEU A 41 -5.91 0.26 0.36
CA LEU A 41 -6.85 1.34 0.08
C LEU A 41 -6.95 2.31 1.26
N LEU A 42 -6.96 1.79 2.50
CA LEU A 42 -6.96 2.60 3.70
C LEU A 42 -5.66 3.41 3.82
N PHE A 43 -4.50 2.83 3.51
CA PHE A 43 -3.24 3.57 3.54
C PHE A 43 -3.19 4.71 2.53
N VAL A 44 -3.72 4.47 1.33
CA VAL A 44 -3.85 5.49 0.28
C VAL A 44 -4.84 6.57 0.68
N ALA A 45 -6.00 6.20 1.23
CA ALA A 45 -7.01 7.15 1.68
C ALA A 45 -6.46 8.06 2.78
N VAL A 46 -5.77 7.50 3.79
CA VAL A 46 -5.12 8.27 4.85
C VAL A 46 -4.02 9.18 4.27
N GLY A 47 -3.21 8.67 3.34
CA GLY A 47 -2.21 9.46 2.61
C GLY A 47 -2.81 10.61 1.80
N ALA A 48 -3.95 10.38 1.16
CA ALA A 48 -4.70 11.39 0.40
C ALA A 48 -5.25 12.47 1.33
N VAL A 49 -5.82 12.11 2.48
CA VAL A 49 -6.32 13.07 3.48
C VAL A 49 -5.17 13.90 4.07
N LEU A 50 -4.05 13.26 4.41
CA LEU A 50 -2.83 13.96 4.86
C LEU A 50 -2.28 14.90 3.77
N GLY A 51 -2.31 14.46 2.50
CA GLY A 51 -1.98 15.27 1.33
C GLY A 51 -2.92 16.46 1.14
N TRP A 52 -4.23 16.24 1.34
CA TRP A 52 -5.27 17.28 1.30
C TRP A 52 -4.96 18.39 2.31
N TRP A 53 -4.68 18.02 3.56
CA TRP A 53 -4.42 18.96 4.65
C TRP A 53 -3.17 19.82 4.43
N ARG A 54 -2.24 19.36 3.57
CA ARG A 54 -1.00 20.05 3.21
C ARG A 54 -1.09 20.80 1.87
N GLY A 55 -2.22 20.73 1.15
CA GLY A 55 -2.40 21.32 -0.19
C GLY A 55 -1.68 20.57 -1.31
N ARG A 56 -1.28 19.31 -1.07
CA ARG A 56 -0.45 18.49 -1.97
C ARG A 56 -1.03 17.08 -2.11
N LEU A 57 -2.28 17.00 -2.53
CA LEU A 57 -3.05 15.76 -2.69
C LEU A 57 -2.32 14.69 -3.47
N TRP A 58 -1.82 15.04 -4.66
CA TRP A 58 -1.17 14.07 -5.54
C TRP A 58 0.10 13.48 -4.95
N GLU A 59 0.87 14.28 -4.20
CA GLU A 59 2.04 13.76 -3.52
C GLU A 59 1.69 12.88 -2.33
N GLY A 60 0.66 13.24 -1.55
CA GLY A 60 0.17 12.38 -0.47
C GLY A 60 -0.27 11.01 -0.97
N VAL A 61 -0.95 10.97 -2.12
CA VAL A 61 -1.34 9.72 -2.80
C VAL A 61 -0.12 8.96 -3.31
N LEU A 62 0.78 9.60 -4.06
CA LEU A 62 1.99 8.96 -4.61
C LEU A 62 2.90 8.37 -3.52
N TRP A 63 3.16 9.12 -2.46
CA TRP A 63 4.02 8.66 -1.37
C TRP A 63 3.36 7.56 -0.55
N ALA A 64 2.05 7.64 -0.28
CA ALA A 64 1.34 6.56 0.43
C ALA A 64 1.19 5.30 -0.43
N TRP A 65 1.15 5.43 -1.76
CA TRP A 65 1.08 4.27 -2.66
C TRP A 65 2.43 3.56 -2.80
N VAL A 66 3.52 4.32 -2.94
CA VAL A 66 4.88 3.78 -3.15
C VAL A 66 5.53 3.28 -1.86
N LEU A 67 5.33 4.00 -0.76
CA LEU A 67 6.02 3.76 0.52
C LEU A 67 5.07 3.32 1.65
N GLY A 68 3.78 3.18 1.37
CA GLY A 68 2.79 2.79 2.38
C GLY A 68 2.77 3.77 3.56
N PRO A 69 2.75 3.28 4.82
CA PRO A 69 2.73 4.13 6.00
C PRO A 69 3.98 5.00 6.15
N ILE A 70 5.11 4.61 5.56
CA ILE A 70 6.35 5.42 5.56
C ILE A 70 6.14 6.70 4.74
N GLY A 71 5.33 6.64 3.68
CA GLY A 71 4.98 7.79 2.86
C GLY A 71 4.31 8.92 3.66
N TRP A 72 3.59 8.59 4.73
CA TRP A 72 3.02 9.60 5.64
C TRP A 72 4.09 10.37 6.40
N ILE A 73 5.13 9.68 6.87
CA ILE A 73 6.25 10.28 7.60
C ILE A 73 7.01 11.24 6.68
N VAL A 74 7.24 10.84 5.42
CA VAL A 74 7.87 11.70 4.40
C VAL A 74 7.05 12.96 4.16
N LEU A 75 5.72 12.84 4.03
CA LEU A 75 4.83 13.98 3.85
C LEU A 75 4.79 14.90 5.08
N LEU A 76 4.87 14.34 6.29
CA LEU A 76 4.89 15.08 7.56
C LEU A 76 6.21 15.83 7.77
N LEU A 77 7.34 15.19 7.46
CA LEU A 77 8.69 15.76 7.57
C LEU A 77 8.99 16.77 6.46
N ARG A 78 8.36 16.64 5.30
CA ARG A 78 8.59 17.58 4.20
C ARG A 78 8.02 18.95 4.58
N PRO A 79 8.85 20.00 4.61
CA PRO A 79 8.38 21.34 4.92
C PRO A 79 7.25 21.71 3.95
N ARG A 80 6.17 22.30 4.48
CA ARG A 80 5.16 22.98 3.66
C ARG A 80 5.96 23.93 2.75
N GLY A 81 5.91 23.71 1.44
CA GLY A 81 6.52 24.65 0.50
C GLY A 81 5.98 26.02 0.86
N GLY A 82 6.84 26.88 1.42
CA GLY A 82 6.46 28.24 1.74
C GLY A 82 5.98 28.93 0.46
N PRO A 83 5.16 29.99 0.58
CA PRO A 83 4.80 30.80 -0.57
C PRO A 83 6.06 31.13 -1.40
N PRO A 84 5.95 31.18 -2.73
CA PRO A 84 7.09 31.46 -3.60
C PRO A 84 7.86 32.62 -3.01
N ALA A 85 9.17 32.45 -2.78
CA ALA A 85 10.02 33.44 -2.16
C ALA A 85 9.68 34.80 -2.78
N ALA A 86 9.06 35.67 -1.97
CA ALA A 86 8.63 36.96 -2.44
C ALA A 86 9.86 37.65 -3.05
N PRO A 87 9.80 38.13 -4.30
CA PRO A 87 10.94 38.76 -4.92
C PRO A 87 11.39 39.93 -4.03
N PRO A 88 12.71 40.11 -3.85
CA PRO A 88 13.25 41.09 -2.92
C PRO A 88 12.66 42.48 -3.20
N PRO A 89 12.31 43.26 -2.17
CA PRO A 89 11.71 44.57 -2.36
C PRO A 89 12.69 45.47 -3.13
N LEU A 90 12.17 46.14 -4.16
CA LEU A 90 12.96 47.09 -4.95
C LEU A 90 13.47 48.23 -4.05
N PRO A 91 14.74 48.66 -4.20
CA PRO A 91 15.30 49.76 -3.43
C PRO A 91 14.52 51.05 -3.70
N ARG A 92 14.22 51.81 -2.63
CA ARG A 92 13.69 53.19 -2.74
C ARG A 92 14.82 54.18 -3.00
#